data_AF-A0AAU1KEJ0-F1
#
_entry.id   AF-A0AAU1KEJ0-F1
#
_cell.length_a   1.000
_cell.length_b   1.000
_cell.length_c   1.000
_cell.angle_alpha   90.00
_cell.angle_beta   90.00
_cell.angle_gamma   90.00
#
_symmetry.space_group_name_H-M   'P 1'
#
loop_
_entity.id
_entity.type
_entity.pdbx_description
1 polymer ?
#
loop_
_entity_poly.entity_id
_entity_poly.type
_entity_poly.pdbx_seq_one_letter_code
_entity_poly.pdbx_strand_id
1 'polypeptide(L)'
;MAYATLDELKGRLDWEPDADELRIAAGALEDASDLAVTYGRDWPEATPPRLVRTLVLKAAARYLRNPNGYTQSRAGDETLAWSDAHGRDAGSVYFTREEIRLLEELAGRKRGITSVVVSAWGTKPQRADTSGLVPVDYSPASPFPLFGNEGPW
;
A
#
# COMPACT_ATOMS: atom_id res chain seq x y z
N MET A 1 -17.30 1.49 5.45
CA MET A 1 -17.53 1.53 6.91
C MET A 1 -16.19 1.32 7.61
N ALA A 2 -15.98 1.83 8.83
CA ALA A 2 -14.68 1.69 9.51
C ALA A 2 -14.40 0.24 9.94
N TYR A 3 -13.14 -0.23 9.75
CA TYR A 3 -12.68 -1.57 10.16
C TYR A 3 -12.43 -1.72 11.67
N ALA A 4 -12.49 -0.62 12.42
CA ALA A 4 -12.26 -0.60 13.86
C ALA A 4 -13.26 0.34 14.53
N THR A 5 -13.51 0.11 15.81
CA THR A 5 -14.48 0.89 16.60
C THR A 5 -13.83 2.04 17.37
N LEU A 6 -14.64 3.03 17.75
CA LEU A 6 -14.18 4.15 18.60
C LEU A 6 -13.67 3.67 19.97
N ASP A 7 -14.30 2.65 20.57
CA ASP A 7 -13.88 2.14 21.87
C ASP A 7 -12.53 1.42 21.80
N GLU A 8 -12.26 0.69 20.72
CA GLU A 8 -10.94 0.11 20.45
C GLU A 8 -9.86 1.20 20.26
N LEU A 9 -10.23 2.36 19.71
CA LEU A 9 -9.32 3.50 19.55
C LEU A 9 -9.05 4.20 20.88
N LYS A 10 -10.10 4.45 21.68
CA LYS A 10 -9.96 5.04 23.03
C LYS A 10 -9.00 4.23 23.90
N GLY A 11 -9.08 2.90 23.84
CA GLY A 11 -8.16 2.02 24.58
C GLY A 11 -6.68 2.12 24.17
N ARG A 12 -6.34 2.91 23.14
CA ARG A 12 -4.96 3.16 22.69
C ARG A 12 -4.48 4.60 22.88
N LEU A 13 -5.37 5.49 23.29
CA LEU A 13 -5.02 6.88 23.58
C LEU A 13 -4.62 7.00 25.04
N ASP A 14 -3.68 7.90 25.30
CA ASP A 14 -3.18 8.18 26.64
C ASP A 14 -4.05 9.23 27.37
N TRP A 15 -5.11 9.71 26.70
CA TRP A 15 -6.08 10.68 27.21
C TRP A 15 -7.51 10.28 26.82
N GLU A 16 -8.49 10.85 27.52
CA GLU A 16 -9.91 10.72 27.17
C GLU A 16 -10.31 11.79 26.16
N PRO A 17 -10.78 11.41 24.95
CA PRO A 17 -11.17 12.40 23.94
C PRO A 17 -12.48 13.09 24.29
N ASP A 18 -12.57 14.38 23.99
CA ASP A 18 -13.83 15.13 24.10
C ASP A 18 -14.81 14.82 22.94
N ALA A 19 -16.01 15.42 22.97
CA ALA A 19 -17.04 15.16 21.96
C ALA A 19 -16.63 15.56 20.54
N ASP A 20 -15.84 16.62 20.38
CA ASP A 20 -15.36 17.07 19.08
C ASP A 20 -14.22 16.18 18.57
N GLU A 21 -13.31 15.79 19.45
CA GLU A 21 -12.25 14.82 19.16
C GLU A 21 -12.83 13.46 18.79
N LEU A 22 -13.92 13.02 19.42
CA LEU A 22 -14.63 11.78 19.04
C LEU A 22 -15.23 11.85 17.64
N ARG A 23 -15.77 13.00 17.25
CA ARG A 23 -16.28 13.22 15.89
C ARG A 23 -15.15 13.17 14.87
N ILE A 24 -14.01 13.78 15.19
CA ILE A 24 -12.79 13.73 14.35
C ILE A 24 -12.25 12.30 14.26
N ALA A 25 -12.20 11.59 15.39
CA ALA A 25 -11.74 10.21 15.48
C ALA A 25 -12.58 9.26 14.62
N ALA A 26 -13.90 9.47 14.54
CA ALA A 26 -14.78 8.68 13.67
C ALA A 26 -14.40 8.84 12.20
N GLY A 27 -14.23 10.09 11.74
CA GLY A 27 -13.77 10.37 10.37
C GLY A 27 -12.39 9.78 10.09
N ALA A 28 -11.47 9.91 11.05
CA ALA A 28 -10.12 9.36 10.90
C ALA A 28 -10.10 7.82 10.78
N LEU A 29 -11.02 7.12 11.45
CA LEU A 29 -11.17 5.67 11.33
C LEU A 29 -11.74 5.25 9.97
N GLU A 30 -12.66 6.04 9.40
CA GLU A 30 -13.19 5.84 8.05
C GLU A 30 -12.09 6.06 7.01
N ASP A 31 -11.39 7.20 7.06
CA ASP A 31 -10.28 7.52 6.16
C ASP A 31 -9.18 6.46 6.22
N ALA A 32 -8.79 6.02 7.42
CA ALA A 32 -7.81 4.95 7.60
C ALA A 32 -8.27 3.61 7.00
N SER A 33 -9.57 3.32 7.05
CA SER A 33 -10.14 2.09 6.48
C SER A 33 -10.14 2.15 4.95
N ASP A 34 -10.49 3.29 4.37
CA ASP A 34 -10.45 3.50 2.92
C ASP A 34 -9.01 3.44 2.37
N LEU A 35 -8.05 3.99 3.10
CA LEU A 35 -6.63 3.83 2.78
C LEU A 35 -6.18 2.36 2.85
N ALA A 36 -6.68 1.60 3.83
CA ALA A 36 -6.35 0.18 3.95
C ALA A 36 -6.88 -0.64 2.76
N VAL A 37 -8.05 -0.27 2.22
CA VAL A 37 -8.59 -0.84 0.97
C VAL A 37 -7.71 -0.46 -0.21
N THR A 38 -7.29 0.80 -0.28
CA THR A 38 -6.50 1.35 -1.39
C THR A 38 -5.16 0.64 -1.55
N TYR A 39 -4.41 0.47 -0.45
CA TYR A 39 -3.11 -0.21 -0.49
C TYR A 39 -3.21 -1.73 -0.44
N GLY A 40 -4.28 -2.26 0.15
CA GLY A 40 -4.50 -3.70 0.28
C GLY A 40 -5.57 -4.21 -0.68
N ARG A 41 -6.66 -4.69 -0.07
CA ARG A 41 -7.86 -5.20 -0.74
C ARG A 41 -9.06 -4.84 0.12
N ASP A 42 -10.24 -5.06 -0.45
CA ASP A 42 -11.47 -5.03 0.31
C ASP A 42 -11.55 -6.23 1.29
N TRP A 43 -11.83 -5.93 2.55
CA TRP A 43 -11.92 -6.88 3.66
C TRP A 43 -13.36 -6.89 4.21
N PRO A 44 -13.85 -8.02 4.75
CA PRO A 44 -15.18 -8.06 5.34
C PRO A 44 -15.29 -7.07 6.52
N GLU A 45 -16.15 -6.07 6.40
CA GLU A 45 -16.31 -4.99 7.39
C GLU A 45 -16.63 -5.53 8.81
N ALA A 46 -17.44 -6.58 8.90
CA ALA A 46 -17.82 -7.21 10.16
C ALA A 46 -16.66 -7.97 10.83
N THR A 47 -15.66 -8.42 10.07
CA THR A 47 -14.56 -9.25 10.60
C THR A 47 -13.27 -9.04 9.81
N PRO A 48 -12.69 -7.83 9.85
CA PRO A 48 -11.42 -7.57 9.21
C PRO A 48 -10.31 -8.34 9.94
N PRO A 49 -9.26 -8.79 9.23
CA PRO A 49 -8.11 -9.43 9.85
C PRO A 49 -7.53 -8.57 10.99
N ARG A 50 -7.13 -9.20 12.10
CA ARG A 50 -6.63 -8.51 13.29
C ARG A 50 -5.50 -7.52 12.99
N LEU A 51 -4.65 -7.85 12.03
CA LEU A 51 -3.52 -7.01 11.65
C LEU A 51 -3.97 -5.73 10.93
N VAL A 52 -4.93 -5.83 10.00
CA VAL A 52 -5.54 -4.69 9.31
C VAL A 52 -6.19 -3.74 10.31
N ARG A 53 -6.98 -4.27 11.24
CA ARG A 53 -7.58 -3.49 12.33
C ARG A 53 -6.53 -2.75 13.17
N THR A 54 -5.43 -3.44 13.50
CA THR A 54 -4.33 -2.86 14.28
C THR A 54 -3.65 -1.71 13.56
N LEU A 55 -3.51 -1.80 12.22
CA LEU A 55 -2.93 -0.75 11.40
C LEU A 55 -3.86 0.46 11.31
N VAL A 56 -5.16 0.25 11.04
CA VAL A 56 -6.17 1.31 11.02
C VAL A 56 -6.18 2.08 12.35
N LEU A 57 -6.21 1.37 13.48
CA LEU A 57 -6.15 1.97 14.80
C LEU A 57 -4.84 2.74 15.04
N LYS A 58 -3.71 2.26 14.53
CA LYS A 58 -2.42 2.97 14.63
C LYS A 58 -2.41 4.27 13.83
N ALA A 59 -2.92 4.24 12.61
CA ALA A 59 -3.01 5.42 11.74
C ALA A 59 -3.94 6.49 12.34
N ALA A 60 -5.12 6.10 12.81
CA ALA A 60 -6.07 7.00 13.47
C ALA A 60 -5.50 7.60 14.76
N ALA A 61 -4.87 6.79 15.63
CA ALA A 61 -4.24 7.28 16.85
C ALA A 61 -3.07 8.23 16.56
N ARG A 62 -2.30 7.98 15.50
CA ARG A 62 -1.21 8.86 15.06
C ARG A 62 -1.76 10.22 14.60
N TYR A 63 -2.85 10.22 13.83
CA TYR A 63 -3.51 11.44 13.38
C TYR A 63 -4.04 12.27 14.55
N LEU A 64 -4.73 11.64 15.51
CA LEU A 64 -5.27 12.35 16.69
C LEU A 64 -4.20 13.02 17.56
N ARG A 65 -2.97 12.49 17.59
CA ARG A 65 -1.86 13.12 18.32
C ARG A 65 -1.32 14.38 17.64
N ASN A 66 -1.53 14.54 16.34
CA ASN A 66 -1.12 15.73 15.59
C ASN A 66 -2.09 16.04 14.43
N PRO A 67 -3.33 16.46 14.71
CA PRO A 67 -4.34 16.69 13.68
C PRO A 67 -3.97 17.87 12.76
N ASN A 68 -3.28 18.86 13.32
CA ASN A 68 -2.87 20.08 12.60
C ASN A 68 -1.60 19.91 11.77
N GLY A 69 -0.93 18.76 11.86
CA GLY A 69 0.24 18.47 11.04
C GLY A 69 1.47 19.32 11.36
N TYR A 70 1.68 19.69 12.62
CA TYR A 70 2.87 20.43 13.01
C TYR A 70 4.12 19.56 12.83
N THR A 71 5.13 20.09 12.14
CA THR A 71 6.45 19.47 12.02
C THR A 71 7.38 19.93 13.14
N GLN A 72 7.18 21.16 13.61
CA GLN A 72 7.86 21.74 14.76
C GLN A 72 6.89 22.64 15.52
N SER A 73 6.90 22.53 16.85
CA SER A 73 6.20 23.44 17.75
C SER A 73 7.22 24.02 18.74
N ARG A 74 7.17 25.34 18.92
CA ARG A 74 8.00 26.05 19.90
C ARG A 74 7.10 26.74 20.90
N ALA A 75 7.33 26.45 22.18
CA ALA A 75 6.68 27.09 23.30
C ALA A 75 7.76 27.70 24.20
N GLY A 76 8.13 28.95 23.94
CA GLY A 76 9.22 29.61 24.65
C GLY A 76 10.56 28.94 24.37
N ASP A 77 11.11 28.26 25.39
CA ASP A 77 12.41 27.58 25.33
C ASP A 77 12.30 26.08 25.01
N GLU A 78 11.08 25.51 25.00
CA GLU A 78 10.86 24.12 24.61
C GLU A 78 10.62 24.04 23.10
N THR A 79 11.43 23.21 22.43
CA THR A 79 11.24 22.86 21.01
C THR A 79 10.83 21.40 20.92
N LEU A 80 9.60 21.15 20.51
CA LEU A 80 9.13 19.82 20.16
C LEU A 80 9.17 19.68 18.64
N ALA A 81 10.01 18.76 18.17
CA ALA A 81 10.13 18.43 16.75
C ALA A 81 9.52 17.04 16.51
N TRP A 82 8.59 16.95 15.57
CA TRP A 82 8.15 15.67 15.04
C TRP A 82 9.09 15.28 13.91
N SER A 83 9.56 14.03 13.90
CA SER A 83 10.55 13.60 12.90
C SER A 83 10.05 13.82 11.46
N ASP A 84 10.96 14.10 10.52
CA ASP A 84 10.64 14.35 9.10
C ASP A 84 9.89 13.19 8.41
N ALA A 85 9.86 11.99 9.02
CA ALA A 85 9.00 10.89 8.59
C ALA A 85 7.50 11.26 8.62
N HIS A 86 7.13 12.32 9.34
CA HIS A 86 5.79 12.89 9.39
C HIS A 86 5.59 14.05 8.41
N GLY A 87 6.66 14.70 7.92
CA GLY A 87 6.56 16.06 7.35
C GLY A 87 5.77 16.20 6.05
N ARG A 88 5.67 15.14 5.23
CA ARG A 88 4.90 15.18 3.97
C ARG A 88 3.41 14.95 4.18
N ASP A 89 3.08 14.08 5.13
CA ASP A 89 1.72 13.60 5.37
C ASP A 89 1.15 14.15 6.70
N ALA A 90 1.85 15.13 7.28
CA ALA A 90 1.48 15.77 8.54
C ALA A 90 0.09 16.40 8.42
N GLY A 91 -0.81 16.08 9.34
CA GLY A 91 -2.18 16.61 9.34
C GLY A 91 -3.14 15.84 8.44
N SER A 92 -2.73 14.68 7.93
CA SER A 92 -3.61 13.72 7.27
C SER A 92 -3.53 12.35 7.95
N VAL A 93 -4.51 11.50 7.71
CA VAL A 93 -4.44 10.09 8.09
C VAL A 93 -3.57 9.37 7.07
N TYR A 94 -2.55 8.64 7.53
CA TYR A 94 -1.61 7.98 6.62
C TYR A 94 -0.99 6.71 7.24
N PHE A 95 -0.52 5.83 6.36
CA PHE A 95 0.29 4.66 6.70
C PHE A 95 1.77 4.91 6.41
N THR A 96 2.66 4.40 7.26
CA THR A 96 4.10 4.41 6.93
C THR A 96 4.39 3.45 5.77
N ARG A 97 5.59 3.58 5.17
CA ARG A 97 6.01 2.71 4.07
C ARG A 97 5.99 1.23 4.44
N GLU A 98 6.38 0.91 5.67
CA GLU A 98 6.38 -0.45 6.22
C GLU A 98 4.95 -0.96 6.45
N GLU A 99 4.05 -0.09 6.90
CA GLU A 99 2.63 -0.42 7.09
C GLU A 99 1.94 -0.67 5.75
N ILE A 100 2.24 0.14 4.72
CA ILE A 100 1.77 -0.06 3.34
C ILE A 100 2.27 -1.40 2.80
N ARG A 101 3.57 -1.68 2.92
CA ARG A 101 4.15 -2.95 2.46
C ARG A 101 3.49 -4.15 3.15
N LEU A 102 3.21 -4.05 4.45
CA LEU A 102 2.51 -5.09 5.19
C LEU A 102 1.06 -5.27 4.71
N LEU A 103 0.35 -4.19 4.39
CA LEU A 103 -0.99 -4.26 3.80
C LEU A 103 -0.98 -4.92 2.42
N GLU A 104 -0.01 -4.58 1.57
CA GLU A 104 0.19 -5.19 0.25
C GLU A 104 0.49 -6.69 0.36
N GLU A 105 1.35 -7.09 1.31
CA GLU A 105 1.66 -8.50 1.58
C GLU A 105 0.42 -9.26 2.09
N LEU A 106 -0.35 -8.67 3.02
CA LEU A 106 -1.59 -9.24 3.55
C LEU A 106 -2.66 -9.41 2.48
N ALA A 107 -2.81 -8.43 1.60
CA ALA A 107 -3.75 -8.49 0.48
C ALA A 107 -3.43 -9.63 -0.50
N GLY A 108 -2.21 -10.17 -0.42
CA GLY A 108 -1.62 -11.09 -1.37
C GLY A 108 -1.14 -10.34 -2.61
N ARG A 109 -0.13 -10.88 -3.30
CA ARG A 109 0.25 -10.36 -4.63
C ARG A 109 -1.02 -10.24 -5.46
N LYS A 110 -1.32 -9.01 -5.93
CA LYS A 110 -2.41 -8.72 -6.86
C LYS A 110 -2.54 -9.90 -7.81
N ARG A 111 -3.71 -10.56 -7.81
CA ARG A 111 -4.07 -11.58 -8.79
C ARG A 111 -4.15 -10.91 -10.16
N GLY A 112 -2.99 -10.63 -10.75
CA GLY A 112 -2.88 -10.34 -12.16
C GLY A 112 -3.13 -11.62 -12.93
N ILE A 113 -3.79 -11.51 -14.07
CA ILE A 113 -3.82 -12.59 -15.04
C ILE A 113 -2.36 -12.81 -15.46
N THR A 114 -1.81 -13.98 -15.14
CA THR A 114 -0.49 -14.38 -15.60
C THR A 114 -0.68 -15.50 -16.62
N SER A 115 -0.13 -15.32 -17.82
CA SER A 115 -0.09 -16.39 -18.82
C SER A 115 1.07 -17.31 -18.46
N VAL A 116 0.76 -18.56 -18.15
CA VAL A 116 1.77 -19.60 -18.02
C VAL A 116 1.80 -20.39 -19.32
N VAL A 117 2.97 -20.50 -19.94
CA VAL A 117 3.14 -21.33 -21.14
C VAL A 117 3.00 -22.80 -20.72
N VAL A 118 2.00 -23.48 -21.26
CA VAL A 118 1.86 -24.94 -21.11
C VAL A 118 2.83 -25.59 -22.10
N SER A 119 3.84 -26.28 -21.59
CA SER A 119 4.80 -27.01 -22.41
C SER A 119 4.72 -28.52 -22.13
N ALA A 120 4.97 -29.34 -23.14
CA ALA A 120 4.98 -30.79 -22.99
C ALA A 120 6.13 -31.23 -22.06
N TRP A 121 5.97 -32.36 -21.38
CA TRP A 121 7.00 -32.89 -20.49
C TRP A 121 8.35 -33.04 -21.22
N GLY A 122 9.41 -32.47 -20.65
CA GLY A 122 10.76 -32.49 -21.24
C GLY A 122 11.07 -31.35 -22.23
N THR A 123 10.10 -30.49 -22.56
CA THR A 123 10.35 -29.31 -23.38
C THR A 123 10.75 -28.12 -22.51
N LYS A 124 11.89 -27.49 -22.83
CA LYS A 124 12.30 -26.22 -22.20
C LYS A 124 11.47 -25.10 -22.84
N PRO A 125 10.64 -24.37 -22.08
CA PRO A 125 9.92 -23.23 -22.64
C PRO A 125 10.94 -22.21 -23.14
N GLN A 126 10.80 -21.78 -24.40
CA GLN A 126 11.60 -20.69 -24.95
C GLN A 126 11.33 -19.43 -24.12
N ARG A 127 12.40 -18.76 -23.67
CA ARG A 127 12.27 -17.47 -23.00
C ARG A 127 11.79 -16.44 -24.03
N ALA A 128 10.93 -15.52 -23.63
CA ALA A 128 10.46 -14.43 -24.50
C ALA A 128 11.62 -13.62 -25.10
N ASP A 129 12.78 -13.61 -24.42
CA ASP A 129 14.01 -12.92 -24.81
C ASP A 129 14.91 -13.71 -25.80
N THR A 130 14.47 -14.91 -26.20
CA THR A 130 15.15 -15.76 -27.20
C THR A 130 14.36 -15.79 -28.50
N SER A 131 14.08 -14.62 -29.07
CA SER A 131 13.80 -14.56 -30.51
C SER A 131 15.07 -15.01 -31.25
N GLY A 132 14.95 -16.03 -32.08
CA GLY A 132 16.03 -16.34 -33.03
C GLY A 132 16.24 -15.11 -33.90
N LEU A 133 17.47 -14.72 -34.16
CA LEU A 133 17.77 -13.57 -35.01
C LEU A 133 18.29 -14.11 -36.36
N VAL A 134 17.69 -13.67 -37.47
CA VAL A 134 18.16 -14.02 -38.81
C VAL A 134 19.14 -12.94 -39.28
N PRO A 135 20.35 -13.33 -39.76
CA PRO A 135 21.24 -12.39 -40.42
C PRO A 135 20.56 -11.79 -41.66
N VAL A 136 20.64 -10.47 -41.81
CA VAL A 136 20.14 -9.77 -43.00
C VAL A 136 21.30 -9.09 -43.71
N ASP A 137 21.35 -9.23 -45.03
CA ASP A 137 22.48 -8.77 -45.86
C ASP A 137 22.66 -7.23 -45.86
N TYR A 138 21.61 -6.49 -45.47
CA TYR A 138 21.61 -5.03 -45.52
C TYR A 138 22.09 -4.35 -44.22
N SER A 139 22.22 -5.07 -43.09
CA SER A 139 22.77 -4.50 -41.84
C SER A 139 23.07 -5.57 -40.78
N PRO A 140 24.35 -5.71 -40.34
CA PRO A 140 24.70 -6.55 -39.19
C PRO A 140 24.21 -5.98 -37.84
N ALA A 141 23.78 -4.72 -37.79
CA ALA A 141 23.32 -4.03 -36.57
C ALA A 141 21.80 -4.08 -36.37
N SER A 142 21.05 -4.64 -37.32
CA SER A 142 19.57 -4.66 -37.29
C SER A 142 19.04 -6.02 -37.75
N PRO A 143 19.31 -7.10 -36.99
CA PRO A 143 18.84 -8.43 -37.34
C PRO A 143 17.32 -8.54 -37.30
N PHE A 144 16.75 -9.34 -38.20
CA PHE A 144 15.31 -9.55 -38.28
C PHE A 144 14.85 -10.66 -37.32
N PRO A 145 13.80 -10.46 -36.52
CA PRO A 145 13.32 -11.47 -35.58
C PRO A 145 12.71 -12.67 -36.30
N LEU A 146 13.22 -13.87 -36.00
CA LEU A 146 12.66 -15.15 -36.42
C LEU A 146 11.56 -15.56 -35.44
N PHE A 147 10.33 -15.62 -35.94
CA PHE A 147 9.21 -16.21 -35.19
C PHE A 147 9.20 -17.71 -35.44
N GLY A 148 9.17 -18.51 -34.38
CA GLY A 148 9.10 -19.98 -34.48
C GLY A 148 7.72 -20.51 -34.93
N ASN A 149 6.72 -19.64 -34.97
CA ASN A 149 5.33 -19.95 -35.28
C ASN A 149 4.85 -19.00 -36.39
N GLU A 150 3.80 -19.37 -37.14
CA GLU A 150 3.29 -18.68 -38.34
C GLU A 150 2.94 -17.19 -38.13
N GLY A 151 3.95 -16.33 -38.20
CA GLY A 151 3.82 -14.90 -38.47
C GLY A 151 3.79 -13.97 -37.24
N PRO A 152 3.91 -12.65 -37.47
CA PRO A 152 3.84 -11.61 -36.43
C PRO A 152 2.39 -11.27 -36.03
N TRP A 153 1.42 -12.11 -36.39
CA TRP A 153 -0.03 -11.90 -36.19
C TRP A 153 -0.67 -13.04 -35.41
#